data_AF-V5H0W0-F1
#
_entry.id   AF-V5H0W0-F1
#
_cell.length_a   1.000
_cell.length_b   1.000
_cell.length_c   1.000
_cell.angle_alpha   90.00
_cell.angle_beta   90.00
_cell.angle_gamma   90.00
#
_symmetry.space_group_name_H-M   'P 1'
#
loop_
_entity.id
_entity.type
_entity.pdbx_description
1 polymer ?
#
loop_
_entity_poly.entity_id
_entity_poly.type
_entity_poly.pdbx_seq_one_letter_code
_entity_poly.pdbx_strand_id
1 'polypeptide(L)'
;LYATLKKKNAEIYIQRSKLMYKAAPPRTRLFAWNMTNVEILILADTTIHGAEKVIKIMREIDADSPWPEEVIEFSTLWCRVVSLRCAEWKFQLRDFPQPLMEVRQCYICGQLVGAEQVAPKRATRTVEVHLGEPFEPFAIERGMLPLKFYHDFNCE
;
A
#
# COMPACT_ATOMS: atom_id res chain seq x y z
N LEU A 1 -28.31 -40.01 19.83
CA LEU A 1 -28.51 -38.56 20.13
C LEU A 1 -27.46 -37.68 19.43
N TYR A 2 -26.16 -37.77 19.77
CA TYR A 2 -25.11 -36.92 19.18
C TYR A 2 -24.88 -37.11 17.67
N ALA A 3 -24.97 -38.33 17.16
CA ALA A 3 -24.85 -38.61 15.73
C ALA A 3 -25.99 -37.95 14.92
N THR A 4 -27.21 -38.01 15.44
CA THR A 4 -28.39 -37.37 14.85
C THR A 4 -28.27 -35.86 14.84
N LEU A 5 -27.69 -35.28 15.90
CA LEU A 5 -27.44 -33.84 16.01
C LEU A 5 -26.37 -33.36 15.02
N LYS A 6 -25.26 -34.11 14.89
CA LYS A 6 -24.23 -33.84 13.86
C LYS A 6 -24.82 -33.91 12.44
N LYS A 7 -25.66 -34.91 12.17
CA LYS A 7 -26.34 -35.05 10.88
C LYS A 7 -27.25 -33.86 10.58
N LYS A 8 -28.07 -33.43 11.55
CA LYS A 8 -28.92 -32.25 11.40
C LYS A 8 -28.09 -30.97 11.18
N ASN A 9 -27.00 -30.78 11.90
CA ASN A 9 -26.13 -29.61 11.71
C ASN A 9 -25.51 -29.58 10.30
N ALA A 10 -25.08 -30.74 9.78
CA ALA A 10 -24.57 -30.86 8.42
C ALA A 10 -25.66 -30.55 7.37
N GLU A 11 -26.88 -31.08 7.56
CA GLU A 11 -28.01 -30.80 6.67
C GLU A 11 -28.39 -29.30 6.67
N ILE A 12 -28.42 -28.66 7.84
CA ILE A 12 -28.66 -27.22 7.99
C ILE A 12 -27.56 -26.42 7.27
N TYR A 13 -26.29 -26.80 7.41
CA TYR A 13 -25.18 -26.16 6.72
C TYR A 13 -25.32 -26.26 5.20
N ILE A 14 -25.64 -27.45 4.68
CA ILE A 14 -25.82 -27.68 3.24
C ILE A 14 -27.01 -26.86 2.70
N GLN A 15 -28.13 -26.81 3.43
CA GLN A 15 -29.29 -26.00 3.03
C GLN A 15 -28.95 -24.50 2.98
N ARG A 16 -28.23 -23.98 3.97
CA ARG A 16 -27.78 -22.58 3.99
C ARG A 16 -26.83 -22.26 2.83
N SER A 17 -25.89 -23.16 2.55
CA SER A 17 -24.97 -23.02 1.41
C SER A 17 -25.73 -22.98 0.07
N LYS A 18 -26.68 -23.90 -0.16
CA LYS A 18 -27.49 -23.93 -1.38
C LYS A 18 -28.36 -22.69 -1.54
N LEU A 19 -28.97 -22.19 -0.46
CA LEU A 19 -29.76 -20.96 -0.49
C LEU A 19 -28.89 -19.73 -0.79
N MET A 20 -27.67 -19.67 -0.25
CA MET A 20 -26.72 -18.60 -0.53
C MET A 20 -26.34 -18.53 -2.02
N TYR A 21 -26.07 -19.67 -2.67
CA TYR A 21 -25.75 -19.72 -4.10
C TYR A 21 -26.95 -19.50 -5.03
N LYS A 22 -28.19 -19.67 -4.54
CA LYS A 22 -29.41 -19.34 -5.31
C LYS A 22 -29.76 -17.85 -5.26
N ALA A 23 -29.46 -17.17 -4.16
CA ALA A 23 -29.84 -15.78 -3.94
C ALA A 23 -28.93 -14.77 -4.67
N ALA A 24 -27.70 -15.14 -4.98
CA ALA A 24 -26.75 -14.29 -5.70
C ALA A 24 -25.79 -15.15 -6.54
N PRO A 25 -25.28 -14.63 -7.68
CA PRO A 25 -24.22 -15.29 -8.41
C PRO A 25 -23.03 -15.59 -7.49
N PRO A 26 -22.28 -16.69 -7.72
CA PRO A 26 -21.14 -17.05 -6.90
C PRO A 26 -20.17 -15.87 -6.83
N ARG A 27 -19.94 -15.37 -5.61
CA ARG A 27 -19.03 -14.25 -5.37
C ARG A 27 -17.64 -14.64 -5.87
N THR A 28 -17.16 -14.00 -6.94
CA THR A 28 -15.83 -14.29 -7.51
C THR A 28 -14.71 -13.61 -6.72
N ARG A 29 -15.04 -12.53 -6.00
CA ARG A 29 -14.09 -11.74 -5.22
C ARG A 29 -13.72 -12.46 -3.93
N LEU A 30 -12.47 -12.94 -3.84
CA LEU A 30 -11.92 -13.60 -2.63
C LEU A 30 -11.78 -12.64 -1.45
N PHE A 31 -11.34 -11.42 -1.73
CA PHE A 31 -11.10 -10.35 -0.78
C PHE A 31 -11.57 -9.03 -1.38
N ALA A 32 -12.31 -8.25 -0.60
CA ALA A 32 -12.74 -6.91 -0.94
C ALA A 32 -12.21 -5.93 0.10
N TRP A 33 -11.48 -4.93 -0.37
CA TRP A 33 -11.30 -3.68 0.34
C TRP A 33 -12.34 -2.71 -0.23
N ASN A 34 -13.07 -2.00 0.64
CA ASN A 34 -13.90 -0.87 0.24
C ASN A 34 -13.65 0.32 1.18
N MET A 35 -13.54 1.52 0.63
CA MET A 35 -13.48 2.77 1.40
C MET A 35 -14.57 3.72 0.93
N THR A 36 -15.23 4.42 1.85
CA THR A 36 -16.28 5.39 1.52
C THR A 36 -15.91 6.78 2.01
N ASN A 37 -16.32 7.80 1.25
CA ASN A 37 -16.02 9.22 1.49
C ASN A 37 -14.54 9.46 1.77
N VAL A 38 -13.69 9.05 0.83
CA VAL A 38 -12.23 9.19 0.94
C VAL A 38 -11.82 10.61 0.60
N GLU A 39 -11.10 11.25 1.50
CA GLU A 39 -10.46 12.54 1.32
C GLU A 39 -8.95 12.36 1.48
N ILE A 40 -8.17 12.82 0.51
CA ILE A 40 -6.70 12.74 0.56
C ILE A 40 -6.15 14.13 0.30
N LEU A 41 -5.31 14.60 1.21
CA LEU A 41 -4.53 15.83 1.10
C LEU A 41 -3.05 15.48 1.16
N ILE A 42 -2.29 15.97 0.18
CA ILE A 42 -0.83 15.78 0.08
C ILE A 42 -0.21 17.17 -0.05
N LEU A 43 0.50 17.60 0.99
CA LEU A 43 1.11 18.92 1.03
C LEU A 43 2.60 18.86 0.70
N ALA A 44 3.02 19.82 -0.12
CA ALA A 44 4.39 20.09 -0.46
C ALA A 44 4.81 21.40 0.20
N ASP A 45 5.48 21.32 1.34
CA ASP A 45 5.92 22.50 2.08
C ASP A 45 7.42 22.77 1.84
N THR A 46 7.81 24.04 1.74
CA THR A 46 9.22 24.44 1.54
C THR A 46 10.09 24.21 2.78
N THR A 47 9.48 24.13 3.97
CA THR A 47 10.12 23.81 5.25
C THR A 47 10.57 22.35 5.33
N ILE A 48 9.95 21.44 4.58
CA ILE A 48 10.32 20.00 4.50
C ILE A 48 11.03 19.63 3.19
N HIS A 49 11.20 20.61 2.29
CA HIS A 49 11.84 20.40 1.00
C HIS A 49 13.35 20.64 1.05
N GLY A 50 14.09 19.91 0.20
CA GLY A 50 15.55 19.93 0.12
C GLY A 50 16.21 18.71 0.77
N ALA A 51 17.32 18.25 0.21
CA ALA A 51 17.95 16.97 0.57
C ALA A 51 18.28 16.88 2.07
N GLU A 52 18.90 17.91 2.63
CA GLU A 52 19.27 17.94 4.06
C GLU A 52 18.06 17.81 4.99
N LYS A 53 16.96 18.51 4.67
CA LYS A 53 15.74 18.49 5.48
C LYS A 53 15.02 17.16 5.39
N VAL A 54 14.93 16.60 4.19
CA VAL A 54 14.31 15.27 3.99
C VAL A 54 15.13 14.18 4.68
N ILE A 55 16.47 14.23 4.61
CA ILE A 55 17.35 13.30 5.33
C ILE A 55 17.16 13.43 6.85
N LYS A 56 17.07 14.66 7.36
CA LYS A 56 16.81 14.89 8.78
C LYS A 56 15.49 14.26 9.22
N ILE A 57 14.40 14.53 8.50
CA ILE A 57 13.08 13.93 8.77
C ILE A 57 13.14 12.41 8.70
N MET A 58 13.78 11.85 7.67
CA MET A 58 13.92 10.40 7.51
C MET A 58 14.62 9.75 8.71
N ARG A 59 15.63 10.43 9.28
CA ARG A 59 16.33 9.99 10.50
C ARG A 59 15.53 10.21 11.78
N GLU A 60 14.61 11.17 11.81
CA GLU A 60 13.70 11.37 12.93
C GLU A 60 12.60 10.28 12.94
N ILE A 61 12.11 9.88 11.75
CA ILE A 61 11.14 8.79 11.59
C ILE A 61 11.73 7.46 12.05
N ASP A 62 12.99 7.18 11.71
CA ASP A 62 13.69 5.94 12.07
C ASP A 62 15.04 6.27 12.75
N ALA A 63 14.94 6.69 14.02
CA ALA A 63 16.09 7.11 14.81
C ALA A 63 16.95 5.92 15.30
N ASP A 64 16.37 4.73 15.36
CA ASP A 64 17.02 3.51 15.88
C ASP A 64 17.89 2.83 14.81
N SER A 65 17.57 3.01 13.52
CA SER A 65 18.40 2.48 12.43
C SER A 65 19.73 3.23 12.31
N PRO A 66 20.86 2.51 12.19
CA PRO A 66 22.15 3.15 12.01
C PRO A 66 22.21 3.89 10.67
N TRP A 67 22.68 5.14 10.70
CA TRP A 67 22.91 5.90 9.47
C TRP A 67 24.24 5.45 8.83
N PRO A 68 24.28 5.19 7.51
CA PRO A 68 25.51 4.79 6.84
C PRO A 68 26.64 5.81 7.00
N GLU A 69 27.86 5.32 7.19
CA GLU A 69 29.07 6.16 7.31
C GLU A 69 29.47 6.77 5.96
N GLU A 70 29.17 6.08 4.87
CA GLU A 70 29.40 6.56 3.51
C GLU A 70 28.36 7.62 3.10
N VAL A 71 28.80 8.62 2.33
CA VAL A 71 27.90 9.63 1.78
C VAL A 71 26.95 8.97 0.79
N ILE A 72 25.65 9.08 1.06
CA ILE A 72 24.60 8.54 0.20
C ILE A 72 24.12 9.64 -0.73
N GLU A 73 24.22 9.39 -2.04
CA GLU A 73 23.54 10.19 -3.05
C GLU A 73 22.18 9.59 -3.37
N PHE A 74 21.16 10.44 -3.51
CA PHE A 74 19.80 10.03 -3.82
C PHE A 74 19.42 10.44 -5.24
N SER A 75 18.90 9.50 -6.03
CA SER A 75 18.30 9.77 -7.35
C SER A 75 16.91 10.38 -7.20
N THR A 76 16.16 9.89 -6.20
CA THR A 76 14.83 10.40 -5.83
C THR A 76 14.83 10.68 -4.34
N LEU A 77 14.51 11.91 -3.93
CA LEU A 77 14.37 12.25 -2.51
C LEU A 77 13.31 13.33 -2.32
N TRP A 78 12.26 13.02 -1.55
CA TRP A 78 11.19 13.97 -1.26
C TRP A 78 10.47 13.63 0.05
N CYS A 79 9.86 14.65 0.64
CA CYS A 79 8.95 14.52 1.79
C CYS A 79 7.62 15.21 1.48
N ARG A 80 6.52 14.62 1.94
CA ARG A 80 5.16 15.17 1.88
C ARG A 80 4.45 14.99 3.20
N VAL A 81 3.62 15.94 3.59
CA VAL A 81 2.64 15.71 4.67
C VAL A 81 1.39 15.15 4.03
N VAL A 82 0.96 13.98 4.49
CA VAL A 82 -0.21 13.27 4.00
C VAL A 82 -1.28 13.30 5.08
N SER A 83 -2.51 13.58 4.67
CA SER A 83 -3.70 13.49 5.51
C SER A 83 -4.77 12.75 4.72
N LEU A 84 -5.17 11.59 5.21
CA LEU A 84 -6.22 10.75 4.66
C LEU A 84 -7.38 10.68 5.65
N ARG A 85 -8.59 10.93 5.17
CA ARG A 85 -9.82 10.69 5.92
C ARG A 85 -10.69 9.71 5.16
N CYS A 86 -11.36 8.80 5.85
CA CYS A 86 -12.48 8.09 5.24
C CYS A 86 -13.57 7.79 6.27
N ALA A 87 -14.82 7.85 5.81
CA ALA A 87 -15.96 7.57 6.68
C ALA A 87 -16.00 6.10 7.10
N GLU A 88 -15.61 5.20 6.20
CA GLU A 88 -15.60 3.77 6.45
C GLU A 88 -14.50 3.09 5.62
N TRP A 89 -13.81 2.13 6.22
CA TRP A 89 -12.86 1.23 5.56
C TRP A 89 -13.15 -0.22 5.95
N LYS A 90 -13.59 -1.03 4.98
CA LYS A 90 -13.99 -2.42 5.17
C LYS A 90 -13.10 -3.39 4.43
N PHE A 91 -12.73 -4.45 5.12
CA PHE A 91 -12.02 -5.61 4.61
C PHE A 91 -12.99 -6.79 4.68
N GLN A 92 -13.42 -7.33 3.55
CA GLN A 92 -14.41 -8.40 3.49
C GLN A 92 -13.81 -9.63 2.80
N LEU A 93 -14.14 -10.80 3.33
CA LEU A 93 -13.78 -12.08 2.72
C LEU A 93 -15.02 -12.65 2.03
N ARG A 94 -14.82 -13.39 0.93
CA ARG A 94 -15.89 -13.95 0.10
C ARG A 94 -17.01 -14.65 0.89
N ASP A 95 -16.57 -15.56 1.77
CA ASP A 95 -17.42 -16.54 2.46
C ASP A 95 -17.69 -16.14 3.92
N PHE A 96 -17.26 -14.95 4.34
CA PHE A 96 -17.46 -14.45 5.69
C PHE A 96 -18.42 -13.24 5.66
N PRO A 97 -19.61 -13.33 6.28
CA PRO A 97 -20.61 -12.28 6.20
C PRO A 97 -20.22 -11.02 6.98
N GLN A 98 -19.43 -11.17 8.04
CA GLN A 98 -18.87 -10.06 8.79
C GLN A 98 -17.57 -9.58 8.12
N PRO A 99 -17.27 -8.27 8.10
CA PRO A 99 -15.95 -7.80 7.69
C PRO A 99 -14.86 -8.41 8.58
N LEU A 100 -13.72 -8.75 7.97
CA LEU A 100 -12.49 -9.08 8.70
C LEU A 100 -12.02 -7.90 9.55
N MET A 101 -12.14 -6.70 9.00
CA MET A 101 -11.85 -5.43 9.67
C MET A 101 -12.80 -4.36 9.15
N GLU A 102 -13.32 -3.55 10.07
CA GLU A 102 -14.14 -2.38 9.77
C GLU A 102 -13.65 -1.22 10.62
N VAL A 103 -13.11 -0.20 9.97
CA VAL A 103 -12.71 1.07 10.60
C VAL A 103 -13.73 2.11 10.20
N ARG A 104 -14.23 2.88 11.16
CA ARG A 104 -15.17 3.98 10.91
C ARG A 104 -14.51 5.28 11.32
N GLN A 105 -14.80 6.34 10.57
CA GLN A 105 -14.25 7.68 10.80
C GLN A 105 -12.71 7.67 10.90
N CYS A 106 -12.08 6.91 10.00
CA CYS A 106 -10.63 6.75 9.98
C CYS A 106 -9.97 8.08 9.63
N TYR A 107 -9.00 8.48 10.45
CA TYR A 107 -8.12 9.60 10.16
C TYR A 107 -6.66 9.16 10.24
N ILE A 108 -5.94 9.27 9.14
CA ILE A 108 -4.51 8.96 9.07
C ILE A 108 -3.78 10.23 8.66
N CYS A 109 -2.78 10.64 9.42
CA CYS A 109 -1.95 11.77 9.06
C CYS A 109 -0.50 11.62 9.51
N GLY A 110 0.39 12.28 8.79
CA GLY A 110 1.83 12.31 9.11
C GLY A 110 2.65 12.67 7.88
N GLN A 111 3.95 12.47 8.00
CA GLN A 111 4.93 12.69 6.95
C GLN A 111 5.21 11.39 6.20
N LEU A 112 5.43 11.52 4.90
CA LEU A 112 5.83 10.44 4.00
C LEU A 112 7.06 10.88 3.23
N VAL A 113 8.14 10.13 3.41
CA VAL A 113 9.39 10.31 2.71
C VAL A 113 9.55 9.21 1.68
N GLY A 114 9.83 9.59 0.43
CA GLY A 114 10.30 8.70 -0.61
C GLY A 114 11.79 8.92 -0.86
N ALA A 115 12.59 7.87 -0.73
CA ALA A 115 14.03 7.93 -0.93
C ALA A 115 14.54 6.75 -1.76
N GLU A 116 15.18 7.05 -2.87
CA GLU A 116 15.85 6.11 -3.77
C GLU A 116 17.31 6.52 -3.89
N GLN A 117 18.21 5.60 -3.57
CA GLN A 117 19.64 5.83 -3.69
C GLN A 117 20.08 5.76 -5.16
N VAL A 118 21.08 6.56 -5.54
CA VAL A 118 21.72 6.44 -6.85
C VAL A 118 22.32 5.05 -7.01
N ALA A 119 21.96 4.36 -8.09
CA ALA A 119 22.44 3.01 -8.35
C ALA A 119 23.96 3.02 -8.65
N PRO A 120 24.76 2.17 -7.99
CA PRO A 120 26.14 1.95 -8.41
C PRO A 120 26.18 1.28 -9.79
N LYS A 121 27.31 1.36 -10.50
CA LYS A 121 27.46 0.80 -11.86
C LYS A 121 27.00 -0.65 -12.01
N ARG A 122 27.23 -1.50 -10.98
CA ARG A 122 26.79 -2.91 -10.97
C ARG A 122 25.26 -3.07 -10.94
N ALA A 123 24.54 -2.08 -10.42
CA ALA A 123 23.09 -2.03 -10.31
C ALA A 123 22.44 -1.09 -11.35
N THR A 124 23.20 -0.61 -12.33
CA THR A 124 22.67 0.12 -13.49
C THR A 124 22.51 -0.83 -14.66
N ARG A 125 21.36 -0.81 -15.33
CA ARG A 125 21.08 -1.63 -16.52
C ARG A 125 20.68 -0.77 -17.69
N THR A 126 21.32 -0.99 -18.83
CA THR A 126 20.90 -0.43 -20.10
C THR A 126 19.79 -1.29 -20.70
N VAL A 127 18.68 -0.65 -21.06
CA VAL A 127 17.50 -1.30 -21.66
C VAL A 127 17.13 -0.55 -22.92
N GLU A 128 16.90 -1.28 -24.01
CA GLU A 128 16.37 -0.71 -25.24
C GLU A 128 14.84 -0.60 -25.16
N VAL A 129 14.33 0.62 -25.31
CA VAL A 129 12.90 0.89 -25.34
C VAL A 129 12.46 1.04 -26.80
N HIS A 130 11.50 0.22 -27.19
CA HIS A 130 10.92 0.21 -28.53
C HIS A 130 9.53 0.86 -28.46
N LEU A 131 9.43 2.16 -28.77
CA LEU A 131 8.17 2.90 -28.73
C LEU A 131 7.32 2.74 -30.00
N GLY A 132 7.90 2.23 -31.08
CA GLY A 132 7.25 2.14 -32.40
C GLY A 132 7.28 3.47 -33.16
N GLU A 133 6.93 3.42 -34.44
CA GLU A 133 7.00 4.61 -35.33
C GLU A 133 6.21 5.81 -34.78
N PRO A 134 6.74 7.05 -34.88
CA PRO A 134 7.96 7.46 -35.59
C PRO A 134 9.25 7.37 -34.73
N PHE A 135 9.21 6.70 -33.58
CA PHE A 135 10.32 6.67 -32.64
C PHE A 135 11.19 5.42 -32.84
N GLU A 136 12.46 5.66 -33.17
CA GLU A 136 13.48 4.61 -33.21
C GLU A 136 13.74 4.01 -31.81
N PRO A 137 14.19 2.75 -31.73
CA PRO A 137 14.63 2.17 -30.48
C PRO A 137 15.74 3.03 -29.85
N PHE A 138 15.60 3.33 -28.55
CA PHE A 138 16.62 4.08 -27.82
C PHE A 138 16.98 3.39 -26.51
N ALA A 139 18.27 3.45 -26.18
CA ALA A 139 18.82 2.88 -24.96
C ALA A 139 18.62 3.84 -23.78
N ILE A 140 18.05 3.35 -22.69
CA ILE A 140 17.97 4.07 -21.42
C ILE A 140 18.76 3.33 -20.35
N GLU A 141 19.40 4.08 -19.46
CA GLU A 141 19.98 3.53 -18.24
C GLU A 141 18.96 3.56 -17.12
N ARG A 142 18.79 2.42 -16.43
CA ARG A 142 17.89 2.28 -15.29
C ARG A 142 18.67 1.87 -14.06
N GLY A 143 18.48 2.63 -12.98
CA GLY A 143 18.87 2.19 -11.65
C GLY A 143 17.96 1.04 -11.20
N MET A 144 18.56 0.00 -10.63
CA MET A 144 17.82 -1.16 -10.11
C MET A 144 17.61 -1.10 -8.59
N LEU A 145 17.90 0.04 -7.96
CA LEU A 145 17.67 0.23 -6.53
C LEU A 145 16.20 0.57 -6.26
N PRO A 146 15.62 0.08 -5.15
CA PRO A 146 14.21 0.32 -4.84
C PRO A 146 14.01 1.73 -4.27
N LEU A 147 12.89 2.35 -4.64
CA LEU A 147 12.34 3.49 -3.89
C LEU A 147 11.83 2.99 -2.53
N LYS A 148 12.43 3.47 -1.45
CA LYS A 148 12.03 3.18 -0.08
C LYS A 148 11.09 4.27 0.43
N PHE A 149 10.12 3.86 1.24
CA PHE A 149 9.19 4.78 1.91
C PHE A 149 9.40 4.76 3.41
N TYR A 150 9.51 5.94 4.02
CA TYR A 150 9.57 6.14 5.47
C TYR A 150 8.37 7.00 5.88
N HIS A 151 7.71 6.66 6.98
CA HIS A 151 6.53 7.38 7.45
C HIS A 151 6.39 7.35 8.96
N ASP A 152 5.79 8.40 9.52
CA ASP A 152 5.38 8.54 10.94
C ASP A 152 3.86 8.70 11.05
N PHE A 153 3.12 7.95 10.22
CA PHE A 153 1.66 8.06 10.20
C PHE A 153 1.05 7.68 11.55
N ASN A 154 0.28 8.61 12.09
CA ASN A 154 -0.65 8.37 13.18
C ASN A 154 -2.03 8.04 12.61
N CYS A 155 -2.74 7.13 13.27
CA CYS A 155 -4.09 6.73 12.92
C CYS A 155 -4.99 6.90 14.15
N GLU A 156 -6.09 7.62 13.97
CA GLU A 156 -7.20 7.76 14.94
C GLU A 156 -8.51 7.18 14.37
#